data_AF-A0AAD6SGH2-F1
#
_entry.id   AF-A0AAD6SGH2-F1
#
_cell.length_a   1.000
_cell.length_b   1.000
_cell.length_c   1.000
_cell.angle_alpha   90.00
_cell.angle_beta   90.00
_cell.angle_gamma   90.00
#
_symmetry.space_group_name_H-M   'P 1'
#
loop_
_entity.id
_entity.type
_entity.pdbx_description
1 polymer ?
#
loop_
_entity_poly.entity_id
_entity_poly.type
_entity_poly.pdbx_seq_one_letter_code
_entity_poly.pdbx_strand_id
1 'polypeptide(L)'
;LSLETTGILDTAKELGVAVVAYSPLGRGLITGRYQSPDDFEVGDMRRRLPRFSSENFPKNLALANHFAALGAKYDASASQIALAWILTQHPNIIPIPGTKVVARLEENAHSAEITLLPEDVKAIRKLVEEADVHGARNVNVSDGDCIEMSEWKD
;
A
#
# COMPACT_ATOMS: atom_id res chain seq x y z
N LEU A 1 -2.38 -10.07 0.30
CA LEU A 1 -1.71 -9.38 1.44
C LEU A 1 -1.53 -10.37 2.59
N SER A 2 -0.45 -10.32 3.39
CA SER A 2 -0.29 -11.28 4.51
C SER A 2 -1.45 -11.23 5.52
N LEU A 3 -2.08 -10.06 5.69
CA LEU A 3 -3.28 -9.88 6.52
C LEU A 3 -4.47 -10.75 6.09
N GLU A 4 -4.60 -11.04 4.78
CA GLU A 4 -5.67 -11.87 4.24
C GLU A 4 -5.39 -13.37 4.43
N THR A 5 -4.12 -13.77 4.44
CA THR A 5 -3.73 -15.19 4.54
C THR A 5 -3.46 -15.64 5.97
N THR A 6 -3.40 -14.71 6.93
CA THR A 6 -3.12 -14.98 8.35
C THR A 6 -4.39 -15.13 9.20
N GLY A 7 -5.57 -14.87 8.63
CA GLY A 7 -6.85 -14.87 9.35
C GLY A 7 -7.15 -13.60 10.14
N ILE A 8 -6.22 -12.63 10.19
CA ILE A 8 -6.37 -11.38 10.95
C ILE A 8 -7.60 -10.59 10.48
N LEU A 9 -7.85 -10.51 9.17
CA LEU A 9 -9.00 -9.78 8.64
C LEU A 9 -10.33 -10.44 9.02
N ASP A 10 -10.41 -11.78 8.98
CA ASP A 10 -11.61 -12.51 9.35
C ASP A 10 -11.92 -12.34 10.84
N THR A 11 -10.91 -12.48 11.71
CA THR A 11 -11.07 -12.22 13.14
C THR A 11 -11.48 -10.77 13.42
N ALA A 12 -10.87 -9.80 12.73
CA ALA A 12 -11.25 -8.40 12.88
C ALA A 12 -12.71 -8.15 12.46
N LYS A 13 -13.20 -8.86 11.44
CA LYS A 13 -14.60 -8.83 11.03
C LYS A 13 -15.53 -9.39 12.11
N GLU A 14 -15.22 -10.58 12.61
CA GLU A 14 -16.02 -11.29 13.60
C GLU A 14 -16.15 -10.49 14.90
N LEU A 15 -15.06 -9.82 15.32
CA LEU A 15 -15.02 -9.02 16.53
C LEU A 15 -15.50 -7.57 16.36
N GLY A 16 -15.85 -7.15 15.14
CA GLY A 16 -16.22 -5.75 14.86
C GLY A 16 -15.07 -4.76 15.02
N VAL A 17 -13.83 -5.22 14.86
CA VAL A 17 -12.60 -4.42 14.99
C VAL A 17 -12.24 -3.78 13.65
N ALA A 18 -11.87 -2.50 13.70
CA ALA A 18 -11.37 -1.77 12.54
C ALA A 18 -9.89 -2.11 12.25
N VAL A 19 -9.53 -2.18 10.97
CA VAL A 19 -8.17 -2.43 10.50
C VAL A 19 -7.64 -1.17 9.83
N VAL A 20 -6.67 -0.51 10.45
CA VAL A 20 -6.10 0.74 9.93
C VAL A 20 -4.92 0.43 9.02
N ALA A 21 -5.06 0.66 7.71
CA ALA A 21 -4.05 0.33 6.71
C ALA A 21 -2.99 1.44 6.59
N TYR A 22 -1.82 1.20 7.20
CA TYR A 22 -0.69 2.14 7.22
C TYR A 22 0.15 2.13 5.92
N SER A 23 0.48 3.34 5.46
CA SER A 23 1.22 3.59 4.20
C SER A 23 0.55 2.90 2.99
N PRO A 24 -0.73 3.18 2.74
CA PRO A 24 -1.51 2.48 1.71
C PRO A 24 -0.98 2.72 0.29
N LEU A 25 -0.32 3.87 0.04
CA LEU A 25 0.21 4.26 -1.26
C LEU A 25 1.68 3.86 -1.48
N GLY A 26 2.17 2.85 -0.77
CA GLY A 26 3.53 2.33 -0.96
C GLY A 26 4.62 3.39 -0.77
N ARG A 27 4.51 4.23 0.26
CA ARG A 27 5.42 5.36 0.53
C ARG A 27 5.58 6.31 -0.67
N GLY A 28 4.51 6.48 -1.45
CA GLY A 28 4.45 7.39 -2.60
C GLY A 28 4.72 6.73 -3.94
N LEU A 29 5.12 5.45 -4.00
CA LEU A 29 5.37 4.77 -5.27
C LEU A 29 4.13 4.73 -6.17
N ILE A 30 2.97 4.38 -5.58
CA ILE A 30 1.70 4.21 -6.32
C ILE A 30 1.18 5.54 -6.89
N THR A 31 1.64 6.67 -6.36
CA THR A 31 1.23 7.99 -6.86
C THR A 31 1.79 8.31 -8.26
N GLY A 32 2.73 7.51 -8.76
CA GLY A 32 3.44 7.77 -10.02
C GLY A 32 4.49 8.88 -9.94
N ARG A 33 4.66 9.53 -8.76
CA ARG A 33 5.62 10.62 -8.56
C ARG A 33 7.08 10.20 -8.79
N TYR A 34 7.42 8.95 -8.49
CA TYR A 34 8.80 8.45 -8.56
C TYR A 34 8.88 7.43 -9.70
N GLN A 35 9.79 7.66 -10.62
CA GLN A 35 10.10 6.85 -11.79
C GLN A 35 11.47 6.15 -11.65
N SER A 36 12.32 6.60 -10.73
CA SER A 36 13.60 6.01 -10.40
C SER A 36 13.91 6.13 -8.90
N PRO A 37 14.73 5.24 -8.30
CA PRO A 37 15.33 5.47 -6.99
C PRO A 37 16.09 6.80 -6.89
N ASP A 38 16.54 7.34 -8.02
CA ASP A 38 17.26 8.61 -8.07
C ASP A 38 16.38 9.84 -7.86
N ASP A 39 15.05 9.69 -7.99
CA ASP A 39 14.09 10.77 -7.74
C ASP A 39 13.91 11.08 -6.24
N PHE A 40 14.44 10.24 -5.35
CA PHE A 40 14.43 10.50 -3.92
C PHE A 40 15.48 11.55 -3.54
N GLU A 41 15.19 12.39 -2.55
CA GLU A 41 16.18 13.35 -2.06
C GLU A 41 17.41 12.65 -1.45
N VAL A 42 18.54 13.35 -1.42
CA VAL A 42 19.74 12.88 -0.72
C VAL A 42 19.41 12.76 0.77
N GLY A 43 19.55 11.55 1.32
CA GLY A 43 19.22 11.25 2.72
C GLY A 43 17.83 10.66 2.96
N ASP A 44 16.98 10.56 1.92
CA ASP A 44 15.67 9.91 2.03
C ASP A 44 15.81 8.43 2.45
N MET A 45 15.05 8.03 3.47
CA MET A 45 15.10 6.67 4.01
C MET A 45 14.70 5.59 2.99
N ARG A 46 13.89 5.93 1.97
CA ARG A 46 13.48 4.99 0.93
C ARG A 46 14.66 4.49 0.11
N ARG A 47 15.72 5.28 -0.03
CA ARG A 47 16.97 4.85 -0.69
C ARG A 47 17.63 3.66 0.01
N ARG A 48 17.29 3.36 1.27
CA ARG A 48 17.82 2.22 2.04
C ARG A 48 16.88 1.01 2.05
N LEU A 49 15.65 1.16 1.57
CA LEU A 49 14.65 0.10 1.62
C LEU A 49 14.82 -0.86 0.44
N PRO A 50 14.85 -2.19 0.65
CA PRO A 50 15.07 -3.15 -0.43
C PRO A 50 14.07 -3.03 -1.60
N ARG A 51 12.80 -2.67 -1.34
CA ARG A 51 11.78 -2.44 -2.38
C ARG A 51 12.09 -1.32 -3.36
N PHE A 52 12.97 -0.42 -2.98
CA PHE A 52 13.36 0.76 -3.75
C PHE A 52 14.81 0.67 -4.24
N SER A 53 15.45 -0.51 -4.16
CA SER A 53 16.75 -0.73 -4.79
C SER A 53 16.62 -0.66 -6.31
N SER A 54 17.72 -0.36 -7.01
CA SER A 54 17.75 -0.31 -8.49
C SER A 54 17.30 -1.62 -9.13
N GLU A 55 17.47 -2.77 -8.45
CA GLU A 55 17.01 -4.07 -8.91
C GLU A 55 15.49 -4.26 -8.80
N ASN A 56 14.89 -3.80 -7.68
CA ASN A 56 13.49 -4.06 -7.36
C ASN A 56 12.54 -2.96 -7.83
N PHE A 57 13.03 -1.72 -7.91
CA PHE A 57 12.21 -0.55 -8.23
C PHE A 57 11.46 -0.70 -9.57
N PRO A 58 12.09 -1.11 -10.69
CA PRO A 58 11.37 -1.22 -11.97
C PRO A 58 10.21 -2.22 -11.92
N LYS A 59 10.38 -3.31 -11.16
CA LYS A 59 9.35 -4.35 -11.00
C LYS A 59 8.17 -3.81 -10.18
N ASN A 60 8.45 -3.08 -9.10
CA ASN A 60 7.43 -2.45 -8.28
C ASN A 60 6.74 -1.27 -8.99
N LEU A 61 7.45 -0.56 -9.88
CA LEU A 61 6.91 0.53 -10.69
C LEU A 61 5.88 0.02 -11.71
N ALA A 62 6.04 -1.21 -12.22
CA ALA A 62 5.06 -1.81 -13.12
C ALA A 62 3.67 -1.87 -12.48
N LEU A 63 3.57 -2.19 -11.18
CA LEU A 63 2.30 -2.18 -10.45
C LEU A 63 1.69 -0.76 -10.39
N ALA A 64 2.49 0.26 -10.10
CA ALA A 64 2.04 1.66 -10.07
C ALA A 64 1.49 2.11 -11.44
N ASN A 65 2.14 1.72 -12.53
CA ASN A 65 1.69 2.05 -13.89
C ASN A 65 0.33 1.41 -14.23
N HIS A 66 0.04 0.22 -13.71
CA HIS A 66 -1.28 -0.39 -13.90
C HIS A 66 -2.39 0.37 -13.17
N PHE A 67 -2.13 0.84 -11.94
CA PHE A 67 -3.07 1.72 -11.22
C PHE A 67 -3.33 3.01 -11.98
N ALA A 68 -2.29 3.61 -12.59
CA ALA A 68 -2.44 4.80 -13.42
C ALA A 68 -3.26 4.53 -14.69
N ALA A 69 -3.01 3.42 -15.38
CA ALA A 69 -3.76 3.02 -16.57
C ALA A 69 -5.25 2.79 -16.25
N LEU A 70 -5.55 2.15 -15.10
CA LEU A 70 -6.92 1.97 -14.65
C LEU A 70 -7.56 3.30 -14.21
N GLY A 71 -6.79 4.20 -13.62
CA GLY A 71 -7.25 5.54 -13.25
C GLY A 71 -7.87 6.31 -14.41
N ALA A 72 -7.29 6.19 -15.61
CA ALA A 72 -7.83 6.81 -16.82
C ALA A 72 -9.26 6.36 -17.17
N LYS A 73 -9.66 5.13 -16.81
CA LYS A 73 -11.04 4.63 -17.01
C LYS A 73 -12.06 5.33 -16.11
N TYR A 74 -11.62 5.79 -14.93
CA TYR A 74 -12.46 6.36 -13.88
C TYR A 74 -12.30 7.87 -13.73
N ASP A 75 -11.53 8.52 -14.60
CA ASP A 75 -11.10 9.91 -14.44
C ASP A 75 -10.50 10.18 -13.04
N ALA A 76 -9.67 9.23 -12.58
CA ALA A 76 -9.14 9.22 -11.22
C ALA A 76 -7.62 9.02 -11.22
N SER A 77 -6.96 9.53 -10.18
CA SER A 77 -5.52 9.33 -10.01
C SER A 77 -5.21 7.88 -9.61
N ALA A 78 -3.98 7.44 -9.87
CA ALA A 78 -3.51 6.12 -9.42
C ALA A 78 -3.66 5.95 -7.89
N SER A 79 -3.46 7.04 -7.13
CA SER A 79 -3.68 7.06 -5.69
C SER A 79 -5.14 6.76 -5.34
N GLN A 80 -6.07 7.38 -6.06
CA GLN A 80 -7.49 7.19 -5.82
C GLN A 80 -7.95 5.77 -6.13
N ILE A 81 -7.51 5.19 -7.25
CA ILE A 81 -7.82 3.79 -7.58
C ILE A 81 -7.25 2.85 -6.52
N ALA A 82 -6.03 3.07 -6.06
CA ALA A 82 -5.42 2.23 -5.03
C ALA A 82 -6.17 2.31 -3.69
N LEU A 83 -6.60 3.51 -3.28
CA LEU A 83 -7.38 3.70 -2.06
C LEU A 83 -8.79 3.12 -2.19
N ALA A 84 -9.47 3.34 -3.31
CA ALA A 84 -10.77 2.74 -3.62
C ALA A 84 -10.68 1.22 -3.57
N TRP A 85 -9.65 0.64 -4.20
CA TRP A 85 -9.41 -0.80 -4.13
C TRP A 85 -9.17 -1.29 -2.71
N ILE A 86 -8.37 -0.60 -1.89
CA ILE A 86 -8.17 -1.00 -0.48
C ILE A 86 -9.51 -1.03 0.28
N LEU A 87 -10.39 -0.05 0.06
CA LEU A 87 -11.71 0.02 0.68
C LEU A 87 -12.63 -1.12 0.26
N THR A 88 -12.48 -1.67 -0.95
CA THR A 88 -13.30 -2.82 -1.39
C THR A 88 -12.88 -4.15 -0.77
N GLN A 89 -11.70 -4.24 -0.14
CA GLN A 89 -11.18 -5.53 0.34
C GLN A 89 -11.89 -6.01 1.60
N HIS A 90 -12.31 -5.09 2.46
CA HIS A 90 -12.99 -5.43 3.70
C HIS A 90 -13.76 -4.22 4.27
N PRO A 91 -15.00 -4.38 4.77
CA PRO A 91 -15.81 -3.27 5.26
C PRO A 91 -15.18 -2.50 6.44
N ASN A 92 -14.32 -3.15 7.22
CA ASN A 92 -13.68 -2.54 8.39
C ASN A 92 -12.26 -2.02 8.10
N ILE A 93 -11.80 -1.99 6.85
CA ILE A 93 -10.49 -1.41 6.52
C ILE A 93 -10.58 0.10 6.37
N ILE A 94 -9.69 0.81 7.06
CA ILE A 94 -9.57 2.27 7.00
C ILE A 94 -8.15 2.62 6.53
N PRO A 95 -7.94 2.99 5.25
CA PRO A 95 -6.65 3.46 4.79
C PRO A 95 -6.33 4.85 5.36
N ILE A 96 -5.07 5.06 5.75
CA ILE A 96 -4.58 6.34 6.26
C ILE A 96 -3.50 6.93 5.33
N PRO A 97 -3.90 7.45 4.15
CA PRO A 97 -2.94 8.09 3.25
C PRO A 97 -2.42 9.40 3.87
N GLY A 98 -1.10 9.50 4.01
CA GLY A 98 -0.46 10.70 4.54
C GLY A 98 -0.39 11.83 3.51
N THR A 99 -0.62 13.07 3.95
CA THR A 99 -0.42 14.29 3.15
C THR A 99 -0.05 15.46 4.05
N LYS A 100 0.57 16.50 3.47
CA LYS A 100 0.81 17.82 4.10
C LYS A 100 0.04 18.96 3.42
N VAL A 101 -0.70 18.67 2.35
CA VAL A 101 -1.37 19.68 1.51
C VAL A 101 -2.85 19.32 1.33
N VAL A 102 -3.71 20.35 1.37
CA VAL A 102 -5.18 20.21 1.34
C VAL A 102 -5.66 19.58 0.04
N ALA A 103 -5.14 19.99 -1.11
CA ALA A 103 -5.53 19.39 -2.39
C ALA A 103 -5.33 17.86 -2.45
N ARG A 104 -4.28 17.33 -1.79
CA ARG A 104 -4.05 15.89 -1.70
C ARG A 104 -4.95 15.21 -0.67
N LEU A 105 -5.36 15.94 0.38
CA LEU A 105 -6.36 15.44 1.32
C LEU A 105 -7.70 15.23 0.59
N GLU A 106 -8.13 16.24 -0.17
CA GLU A 106 -9.35 16.21 -0.98
C GLU A 106 -9.29 15.11 -2.05
N GLU A 107 -8.19 15.03 -2.82
CA GLU A 107 -7.97 13.96 -3.81
C GLU A 107 -8.10 12.57 -3.16
N ASN A 108 -7.41 12.35 -2.03
CA ASN A 108 -7.47 11.07 -1.32
C ASN A 108 -8.87 10.77 -0.76
N ALA A 109 -9.59 11.78 -0.28
CA ALA A 109 -10.93 11.61 0.27
C ALA A 109 -11.95 11.17 -0.80
N HIS A 110 -11.90 11.78 -1.99
CA HIS A 110 -12.76 11.40 -3.12
C HIS A 110 -12.56 9.95 -3.59
N SER A 111 -11.47 9.28 -3.20
CA SER A 111 -11.31 7.84 -3.47
C SER A 111 -12.43 6.99 -2.89
N ALA A 112 -13.06 7.43 -1.79
CA ALA A 112 -14.18 6.73 -1.16
C ALA A 112 -15.48 6.80 -1.97
N GLU A 113 -15.55 7.72 -2.94
CA GLU A 113 -16.70 7.90 -3.83
C GLU A 113 -16.57 7.06 -5.10
N ILE A 114 -15.38 6.51 -5.37
CA ILE A 114 -15.13 5.67 -6.55
C ILE A 114 -15.64 4.25 -6.29
N THR A 115 -16.63 3.85 -7.08
CA THR A 115 -17.11 2.46 -7.11
C THR A 115 -16.40 1.71 -8.23
N LEU A 116 -15.44 0.86 -7.87
CA LEU A 116 -14.76 0.00 -8.82
C LEU A 116 -15.69 -1.14 -9.29
N LEU A 117 -15.69 -1.39 -10.60
CA LEU A 117 -16.41 -2.50 -11.20
C LEU A 117 -15.82 -3.85 -10.74
N PRO A 118 -16.62 -4.91 -10.57
CA PRO A 118 -16.15 -6.21 -10.12
C PRO A 118 -15.00 -6.79 -10.96
N GLU A 119 -15.04 -6.59 -12.28
CA GLU A 119 -13.99 -7.01 -13.20
C GLU A 119 -12.66 -6.28 -12.97
N ASP A 120 -12.70 -5.00 -12.60
CA ASP A 120 -11.51 -4.21 -12.32
C ASP A 120 -10.91 -4.59 -10.96
N VAL A 121 -11.76 -4.83 -9.96
CA VAL A 121 -11.30 -5.38 -8.66
C VAL A 121 -10.60 -6.70 -8.86
N LYS A 122 -11.16 -7.59 -9.71
CA LYS A 122 -10.54 -8.88 -10.06
C LYS A 122 -9.23 -8.69 -10.83
N ALA A 123 -9.17 -7.74 -11.75
CA ALA A 123 -7.95 -7.43 -12.51
C ALA A 123 -6.83 -6.92 -11.60
N ILE A 124 -7.12 -5.98 -10.69
CA ILE A 124 -6.16 -5.48 -9.70
C ILE A 124 -5.69 -6.63 -8.80
N ARG A 125 -6.60 -7.50 -8.32
CA ARG A 125 -6.23 -8.63 -7.48
C ARG A 125 -5.25 -9.56 -8.18
N LYS A 126 -5.55 -9.97 -9.41
CA LYS A 126 -4.65 -10.77 -10.23
C LYS A 126 -3.28 -10.09 -10.39
N LEU A 127 -3.27 -8.80 -10.69
CA LEU A 127 -2.03 -8.02 -10.80
C LEU A 127 -1.23 -8.00 -9.50
N VAL A 128 -1.88 -7.85 -8.34
CA VAL A 128 -1.19 -7.84 -7.03
C VAL A 128 -0.65 -9.22 -6.66
N GLU A 129 -1.35 -10.29 -7.04
CA GLU A 129 -0.90 -11.68 -6.84
C GLU A 129 0.28 -12.04 -7.77
N GLU A 130 0.28 -11.53 -9.00
CA GLU A 130 1.35 -11.72 -9.99
C GLU A 130 2.54 -10.77 -9.78
N ALA A 131 2.28 -9.57 -9.26
CA ALA A 131 3.30 -8.62 -8.83
C ALA A 131 3.90 -9.13 -7.53
N ASP A 132 4.80 -10.10 -7.64
CA ASP A 132 5.69 -10.53 -6.58
C ASP A 132 6.46 -9.30 -6.06
N VAL A 133 5.92 -8.57 -5.07
CA VAL A 133 6.47 -7.27 -4.64
C VAL A 133 7.88 -7.51 -4.09
N HIS A 134 8.88 -7.16 -4.89
CA HIS A 134 10.25 -7.57 -4.62
C HIS A 134 10.93 -6.66 -3.60
N GLY A 135 11.67 -7.28 -2.68
CA GLY A 135 12.36 -6.63 -1.57
C GLY A 135 11.48 -6.53 -0.32
N ALA A 136 12.12 -6.61 0.85
CA ALA A 136 11.44 -6.45 2.13
C ALA A 136 10.88 -5.03 2.32
N ARG A 137 9.75 -4.93 3.03
CA ARG A 137 9.08 -3.65 3.35
C ARG A 137 9.93 -2.72 4.20
N ASN A 138 10.72 -3.31 5.10
CA ASN A 138 11.65 -2.64 5.98
C ASN A 138 13.07 -3.13 5.67
N VAL A 139 14.08 -2.38 6.11
CA VAL A 139 15.41 -2.97 6.27
C VAL A 139 15.31 -4.13 7.27
N ASN A 140 16.11 -5.18 7.10
CA ASN A 140 16.34 -6.14 8.18
C ASN A 140 16.94 -5.34 9.33
N VAL A 141 16.09 -4.89 10.25
CA VAL A 141 16.48 -4.71 11.63
C VAL A 141 16.81 -6.13 12.07
N SER A 142 18.08 -6.37 12.42
CA SER A 142 18.45 -7.56 13.19
C SER A 142 17.35 -7.81 14.20
N ASP A 143 16.89 -9.06 14.34
CA ASP A 143 16.12 -9.48 15.51
C ASP A 143 16.85 -8.87 16.70
N GLY A 144 16.26 -7.80 17.27
CA GLY A 144 16.86 -7.18 18.42
C GLY A 144 16.90 -8.23 19.52
N ASP A 145 17.63 -7.94 20.59
CA ASP A 145 17.44 -8.64 21.87
C ASP A 145 16.05 -8.27 22.41
N CYS A 146 15.00 -8.72 21.73
CA CYS A 146 13.64 -8.69 22.23
C CYS A 146 13.65 -9.61 23.44
N ILE A 147 13.31 -9.06 24.60
CA ILE A 147 13.07 -9.87 25.79
C ILE A 147 12.00 -10.91 25.47
N GLU A 148 12.22 -12.14 25.93
CA GLU A 148 11.28 -13.24 25.71
C GLU A 148 9.92 -12.86 26.29
N MET A 149 8.82 -13.34 25.70
CA MET A 149 7.47 -12.97 26.16
C MET A 149 7.25 -13.30 27.65
N SER A 150 7.97 -14.30 28.17
CA SER A 150 8.02 -14.67 29.60
C SER A 150 8.71 -13.65 30.51
N GLU A 151 9.52 -12.76 29.97
CA GLU A 151 10.28 -11.72 30.68
C GLU A 151 9.53 -10.38 30.71
N TRP A 152 8.39 -10.28 30.03
CA TRP A 152 7.49 -9.14 30.14
C TRP A 152 6.91 -9.13 31.56
N LYS A 153 7.29 -8.14 32.37
CA LYS A 153 6.67 -7.91 33.68
C LYS A 153 5.42 -7.05 33.49
N ASP A 154 4.35 -7.42 34.17
CA ASP A 154 3.12 -6.62 34.29
C ASP A 154 3.39 -5.21 34.86
#